data_AF-A0A0D2MKA6-F1
#
_entry.id   AF-A0A0D2MKA6-F1
#
_cell.length_a   1.000
_cell.length_b   1.000
_cell.length_c   1.000
_cell.angle_alpha   90.00
_cell.angle_beta   90.00
_cell.angle_gamma   90.00
#
_symmetry.space_group_name_H-M   'P 1'
#
loop_
_entity.id
_entity.type
_entity.pdbx_description
1 polymer ?
#
loop_
_entity_poly.entity_id
_entity_poly.type
_entity_poly.pdbx_seq_one_letter_code
_entity_poly.pdbx_strand_id
1 'polypeptide(L)'
;MPRPVTPATRRSNRVAHHSISPIANRIATPQAPSSTGKAAREIGNNQKPKMKEKEVIEISDDEDDPPTVEEAFLGYFEKKQNEKNALKELRAMKQERAQLVQEVAKVKLDRDQLAPIVAAIKHFLECSICLQYMDKPVSIPCGHVFCEACFTRVSEIQQIQAVEFEDDDDVDQALRCYSCPICRTYTNRDISPTTIYGLHDVLALLPNE
;
A
#
# COMPACT_ATOMS: atom_id res chain seq x y z
N MET A 1 62.77 16.19 36.64
CA MET A 1 61.87 15.29 37.40
C MET A 1 60.44 15.56 36.93
N PRO A 2 59.68 14.55 36.47
CA PRO A 2 58.31 14.76 36.03
C PRO A 2 57.36 14.86 37.24
N ARG A 3 56.34 15.72 37.16
CA ARG A 3 55.29 15.86 38.17
C ARG A 3 54.27 14.71 38.04
N PRO A 4 53.63 14.29 39.14
CA PRO A 4 52.66 13.19 39.12
C PRO A 4 51.30 13.65 38.56
N VAL A 5 50.75 12.85 37.66
CA VAL A 5 49.37 12.94 37.18
C VAL A 5 48.44 12.26 38.19
N THR A 6 47.46 13.00 38.71
CA THR A 6 46.38 12.46 39.53
C THR A 6 45.25 11.91 38.63
N PRO A 7 44.58 10.80 39.00
CA PRO A 7 43.52 10.24 38.18
C PRO A 7 42.23 11.04 38.32
N ALA A 8 41.68 11.50 37.18
CA ALA A 8 40.37 12.12 37.12
C ALA A 8 39.28 11.05 37.38
N THR A 9 38.42 11.31 38.36
CA THR A 9 37.28 10.48 38.72
C THR A 9 36.23 10.50 37.61
N ARG A 10 35.90 9.30 37.11
CA ARG A 10 34.88 9.09 36.07
C ARG A 10 33.50 9.42 36.64
N ARG A 11 32.94 10.60 36.32
CA ARG A 11 31.55 10.93 36.61
C ARG A 11 30.63 10.06 35.75
N SER A 12 29.92 9.14 36.40
CA SER A 12 28.86 8.36 35.78
C SER A 12 27.65 9.27 35.54
N ASN A 13 27.36 9.59 34.27
CA ASN A 13 26.16 10.33 33.91
C ASN A 13 24.95 9.38 33.99
N ARG A 14 24.10 9.60 35.00
CA ARG A 14 22.77 8.96 35.11
C ARG A 14 21.88 9.47 33.98
N VAL A 15 21.31 8.54 33.22
CA VAL A 15 20.24 8.81 32.25
C VAL A 15 18.93 8.97 33.04
N ALA A 16 18.30 10.15 32.94
CA ALA A 16 16.98 10.39 33.49
C ALA A 16 15.92 9.73 32.60
N HIS A 17 15.21 8.73 33.15
CA HIS A 17 14.02 8.17 32.52
C HIS A 17 12.83 9.10 32.77
N HIS A 18 12.30 9.71 31.72
CA HIS A 18 11.00 10.39 31.79
C HIS A 18 9.93 9.52 31.14
N SER A 19 8.97 9.13 31.98
CA SER A 19 7.75 8.40 31.66
C SER A 19 6.85 9.21 30.73
N ILE A 20 6.51 8.64 29.57
CA ILE A 20 5.54 9.20 28.64
C ILE A 20 4.15 8.64 29.01
N SER A 21 3.24 9.51 29.43
CA SER A 21 1.83 9.18 29.60
C SER A 21 1.12 9.08 28.24
N PRO A 22 0.16 8.16 28.06
CA PRO A 22 -0.47 7.95 26.76
C PRO A 22 -1.51 9.05 26.43
N ILE A 23 -1.40 9.63 25.23
CA ILE A 23 -2.38 10.54 24.65
C ILE A 23 -3.54 9.70 24.10
N ALA A 24 -4.75 9.94 24.61
CA ALA A 24 -5.98 9.31 24.15
C ALA A 24 -6.48 9.98 22.86
N ASN A 25 -6.43 9.26 21.74
CA ASN A 25 -7.12 9.68 20.51
C ASN A 25 -8.49 8.97 20.42
N ARG A 26 -9.56 9.77 20.50
CA ARG A 26 -10.94 9.36 20.22
C ARG A 26 -11.33 9.88 18.84
N ILE A 27 -11.50 9.02 17.83
CA ILE A 27 -12.36 9.29 16.67
C ILE A 27 -13.06 7.99 16.24
N ALA A 28 -14.31 8.14 15.80
CA ALA A 28 -15.44 7.25 15.94
C ALA A 28 -15.56 6.09 14.91
N THR A 29 -16.36 5.10 15.29
CA THR A 29 -16.78 3.93 14.51
C THR A 29 -17.82 4.27 13.42
N PRO A 30 -17.89 3.50 12.32
CA PRO A 30 -18.90 3.68 11.29
C PRO A 30 -20.23 2.98 11.65
N GLN A 31 -21.35 3.70 11.49
CA GLN A 31 -22.70 3.13 11.46
C GLN A 31 -23.23 3.09 10.01
N ALA A 32 -23.93 2.01 9.69
CA ALA A 32 -24.87 1.88 8.58
C ALA A 32 -26.13 1.18 9.12
N PRO A 33 -27.28 1.13 8.40
CA PRO A 33 -27.79 1.95 7.29
C PRO A 33 -29.23 2.45 7.56
N SER A 34 -29.80 3.32 6.72
CA SER A 34 -31.23 3.21 6.32
C SER A 34 -31.60 4.14 5.16
N SER A 35 -32.68 3.72 4.51
CA SER A 35 -33.22 3.94 3.18
C SER A 35 -33.97 5.26 2.92
N THR A 36 -34.46 5.36 1.67
CA THR A 36 -35.46 6.28 1.05
C THR A 36 -34.83 7.48 0.35
N GLY A 37 -35.12 7.82 -0.91
CA GLY A 37 -35.96 7.25 -1.97
C GLY A 37 -36.28 8.36 -2.99
N LYS A 38 -36.30 8.01 -4.29
CA LYS A 38 -36.92 8.73 -5.44
C LYS A 38 -36.23 10.04 -5.91
N ALA A 39 -36.19 10.44 -7.18
CA ALA A 39 -36.58 9.91 -8.50
C ALA A 39 -36.13 10.95 -9.58
N ALA A 40 -36.47 10.67 -10.84
CA ALA A 40 -36.34 11.45 -12.10
C ALA A 40 -35.07 11.08 -12.91
N ARG A 41 -35.13 10.28 -13.99
CA ARG A 41 -35.97 10.29 -15.21
C ARG A 41 -35.72 11.58 -15.99
N GLU A 42 -35.23 11.49 -17.22
CA GLU A 42 -35.97 11.49 -18.49
C GLU A 42 -34.93 11.53 -19.64
N ILE A 43 -35.12 11.24 -20.93
CA ILE A 43 -36.09 10.69 -21.89
C ILE A 43 -35.18 10.62 -23.14
N GLY A 44 -35.01 9.54 -23.90
CA GLY A 44 -36.00 8.75 -24.61
C GLY A 44 -35.66 8.81 -26.11
N ASN A 45 -35.98 7.78 -26.86
CA ASN A 45 -36.57 8.01 -28.17
C ASN A 45 -37.49 6.86 -28.55
N ASN A 46 -38.74 7.23 -28.79
CA ASN A 46 -39.85 6.36 -29.08
C ASN A 46 -40.19 6.61 -30.55
N GLN A 47 -39.63 5.82 -31.46
CA GLN A 47 -40.10 5.81 -32.84
C GLN A 47 -41.21 4.79 -32.97
N LYS A 48 -42.42 5.34 -33.02
CA LYS A 48 -43.67 4.67 -33.39
C LYS A 48 -43.56 4.22 -34.86
N PRO A 49 -43.64 2.92 -35.19
CA PRO A 49 -43.77 2.51 -36.57
C PRO A 49 -45.17 2.92 -37.08
N LYS A 50 -45.17 3.71 -38.15
CA LYS A 50 -46.35 4.02 -38.97
C LYS A 50 -47.10 2.73 -39.30
N MET A 51 -48.43 2.77 -39.20
CA MET A 51 -49.32 1.86 -39.92
C MET A 51 -48.90 1.87 -41.38
N LYS A 52 -48.27 0.78 -41.83
CA LYS A 52 -48.26 0.46 -43.24
C LYS A 52 -49.64 -0.11 -43.54
N GLU A 53 -50.18 0.40 -44.63
CA GLU A 53 -51.35 -0.02 -45.36
C GLU A 53 -51.56 -1.53 -45.26
N LYS A 54 -52.81 -1.97 -45.20
CA LYS A 54 -53.16 -3.39 -45.24
C LYS A 54 -52.63 -3.98 -46.55
N GLU A 55 -51.40 -4.46 -46.52
CA GLU A 55 -50.96 -5.46 -47.45
C GLU A 55 -51.80 -6.67 -47.12
N VAL A 56 -52.67 -7.04 -48.07
CA VAL A 56 -53.40 -8.29 -48.03
C VAL A 56 -52.33 -9.34 -47.86
N ILE A 57 -52.20 -9.86 -46.63
CA ILE A 57 -51.54 -11.14 -46.42
C ILE A 57 -52.40 -12.07 -47.24
N GLU A 58 -51.93 -12.39 -48.45
CA GLU A 58 -52.29 -13.64 -49.07
C GLU A 58 -51.86 -14.67 -48.04
N ILE A 59 -52.82 -15.07 -47.22
CA ILE A 59 -52.75 -16.32 -46.50
C ILE A 59 -52.75 -17.30 -47.66
N SER A 60 -51.56 -17.59 -48.19
CA SER A 60 -51.39 -18.88 -48.81
C SER A 60 -51.79 -19.83 -47.70
N ASP A 61 -52.90 -20.52 -47.94
CA ASP A 61 -53.38 -21.68 -47.19
C ASP A 61 -52.33 -22.82 -47.31
N ASP A 62 -51.06 -22.49 -47.18
CA ASP A 62 -50.02 -23.40 -46.77
C ASP A 62 -50.26 -23.57 -45.28
N GLU A 63 -51.31 -24.36 -44.99
CA GLU A 63 -51.38 -25.09 -43.75
C GLU A 63 -50.02 -25.76 -43.58
N ASP A 64 -49.15 -25.20 -42.74
CA ASP A 64 -48.06 -25.97 -42.17
C ASP A 64 -48.75 -27.17 -41.53
N ASP A 65 -48.63 -28.34 -42.19
CA ASP A 65 -49.22 -29.58 -41.71
C ASP A 65 -48.97 -29.67 -40.20
N PRO A 66 -50.02 -29.85 -39.38
CA PRO A 66 -49.84 -29.90 -37.93
C PRO A 66 -48.77 -30.95 -37.64
N PRO A 67 -47.74 -30.60 -36.84
CA PRO A 67 -46.57 -31.44 -36.67
C PRO A 67 -47.04 -32.84 -36.36
N THR A 68 -46.48 -33.80 -37.09
CA THR A 68 -46.87 -35.19 -36.90
C THR A 68 -46.70 -35.51 -35.41
N VAL A 69 -47.57 -36.35 -34.87
CA VAL A 69 -47.50 -36.79 -33.47
C VAL A 69 -46.08 -37.26 -33.08
N GLU A 70 -45.31 -37.74 -34.06
CA GLU A 70 -43.92 -38.18 -33.93
C GLU A 70 -42.93 -37.02 -33.77
N GLU A 71 -43.05 -35.93 -34.54
CA GLU A 71 -42.24 -34.71 -34.41
C GLU A 71 -42.52 -33.96 -33.09
N ALA A 72 -43.79 -33.89 -32.69
CA ALA A 72 -44.19 -33.30 -31.41
C ALA A 72 -43.64 -34.11 -30.22
N PHE A 73 -43.59 -35.44 -30.35
CA PHE A 73 -43.04 -36.34 -29.34
C PHE A 73 -41.51 -36.21 -29.24
N LEU A 74 -40.79 -36.26 -30.37
CA LEU A 74 -39.33 -36.08 -30.42
C LEU A 74 -38.89 -34.70 -29.85
N GLY A 75 -39.58 -33.62 -30.25
CA GLY A 75 -39.30 -32.27 -29.74
C GLY A 75 -39.49 -32.14 -28.23
N TYR A 76 -40.44 -32.88 -27.64
CA TYR A 76 -40.61 -32.92 -26.18
C TYR A 76 -39.45 -33.63 -25.46
N PHE A 77 -38.92 -34.74 -26.00
CA PHE A 77 -37.76 -35.43 -25.41
C PHE A 77 -36.50 -34.59 -25.49
N GLU A 78 -36.24 -33.96 -26.63
CA GLU A 78 -35.09 -33.05 -26.81
C GLU A 78 -35.16 -31.86 -25.86
N LYS A 79 -36.33 -31.22 -25.73
CA LYS A 79 -36.55 -30.12 -24.78
C LYS A 79 -36.24 -30.54 -23.34
N LYS A 80 -36.73 -31.71 -22.92
CA LYS A 80 -36.49 -32.26 -21.57
C LYS A 80 -35.02 -32.62 -21.34
N GLN A 81 -34.30 -33.04 -22.39
CA GLN A 81 -32.86 -33.30 -22.32
C GLN A 81 -32.06 -32.00 -22.22
N ASN A 82 -32.43 -30.99 -23.01
CA ASN A 82 -31.79 -29.67 -22.97
C ASN A 82 -31.96 -28.98 -21.60
N GLU A 83 -33.15 -29.04 -21.00
CA GLU A 83 -33.38 -28.54 -19.64
C GLU A 83 -32.48 -29.22 -18.59
N LYS A 84 -32.28 -30.54 -18.72
CA LYS A 84 -31.36 -31.30 -17.84
C LYS A 84 -29.91 -30.90 -18.05
N ASN A 85 -29.49 -30.68 -19.29
CA ASN A 85 -28.12 -30.24 -19.62
C ASN A 85 -27.87 -28.83 -19.08
N ALA A 86 -28.79 -27.89 -19.32
CA ALA A 86 -28.72 -26.54 -18.78
C ALA A 86 -28.66 -26.51 -17.24
N LEU A 87 -29.41 -27.39 -16.56
CA LEU A 87 -29.34 -27.52 -15.10
C LEU A 87 -27.98 -28.05 -14.61
N LYS A 88 -27.36 -28.98 -15.35
CA LYS A 88 -26.01 -29.49 -15.04
C LYS A 88 -24.96 -28.40 -15.24
N GLU A 89 -25.02 -27.67 -16.35
CA GLU A 89 -24.12 -26.54 -16.64
C GLU A 89 -24.25 -25.44 -15.59
N LEU A 90 -25.48 -25.07 -15.21
CA LEU A 90 -25.71 -24.09 -14.15
C LEU A 90 -25.12 -24.53 -12.81
N ARG A 91 -25.21 -25.82 -12.48
CA ARG A 91 -24.59 -26.38 -11.25
C ARG A 91 -23.07 -26.32 -11.33
N ALA A 92 -22.48 -26.67 -12.47
CA ALA A 92 -21.04 -26.60 -12.69
C ALA A 92 -20.53 -25.16 -12.57
N MET A 93 -21.17 -24.20 -13.23
CA MET A 93 -20.82 -22.77 -13.12
C MET A 93 -20.96 -22.23 -11.70
N LYS A 94 -22.00 -22.64 -10.96
CA LYS A 94 -22.16 -22.26 -9.55
C LYS A 94 -21.05 -22.83 -8.67
N GLN A 95 -20.62 -24.06 -8.92
CA GLN A 95 -19.50 -24.68 -8.21
C GLN A 95 -18.18 -23.97 -8.52
N GLU A 96 -17.90 -23.70 -9.80
CA GLU A 96 -16.71 -22.95 -10.23
C GLU A 96 -16.67 -21.56 -9.61
N ARG A 97 -17.80 -20.82 -9.65
CA ARG A 97 -17.90 -19.51 -8.99
C ARG A 97 -17.64 -19.62 -7.48
N ALA A 98 -18.18 -20.64 -6.81
CA ALA A 98 -17.95 -20.84 -5.38
C ALA A 98 -16.46 -21.10 -5.08
N GLN A 99 -15.78 -21.86 -5.92
CA GLN A 99 -14.33 -22.10 -5.82
C GLN A 99 -13.53 -20.81 -6.00
N LEU A 100 -13.82 -20.02 -7.04
CA LEU A 100 -13.15 -18.74 -7.28
C LEU A 100 -13.38 -17.75 -6.12
N VAL A 101 -14.59 -17.70 -5.57
CA VAL A 101 -14.89 -16.84 -4.41
C VAL A 101 -14.05 -17.25 -3.19
N GLN A 102 -13.89 -18.56 -2.96
CA GLN A 102 -13.06 -19.07 -1.87
C GLN A 102 -11.57 -18.72 -2.08
N GLU A 103 -11.07 -18.86 -3.31
CA GLU A 103 -9.67 -18.54 -3.64
C GLU A 103 -9.38 -17.03 -3.49
N VAL A 104 -10.27 -16.17 -3.98
CA VAL A 104 -10.17 -14.72 -3.77
C VAL A 104 -10.22 -14.36 -2.29
N ALA A 105 -11.05 -15.04 -1.49
CA ALA A 105 -11.09 -14.82 -0.04
C ALA A 105 -9.76 -15.18 0.62
N LYS A 106 -9.11 -16.26 0.18
CA LYS A 106 -7.77 -16.65 0.66
C LYS A 106 -6.71 -15.60 0.31
N VAL A 107 -6.65 -15.15 -0.95
CA VAL A 107 -5.67 -14.13 -1.39
C VAL A 107 -5.87 -12.82 -0.62
N LYS A 108 -7.12 -12.42 -0.36
CA LYS A 108 -7.41 -11.24 0.47
C LYS A 108 -6.88 -11.39 1.88
N LEU A 109 -7.11 -12.56 2.51
CA LEU A 109 -6.60 -12.84 3.85
C LEU A 109 -5.06 -12.75 3.89
N ASP A 110 -4.36 -13.38 2.94
CA ASP A 110 -2.90 -13.36 2.86
C ASP A 110 -2.37 -11.92 2.67
N ARG A 111 -3.03 -11.13 1.81
CA ARG A 111 -2.71 -9.70 1.62
C ARG A 111 -2.90 -8.90 2.90
N ASP A 112 -4.00 -9.10 3.60
CA ASP A 112 -4.32 -8.35 4.82
C ASP A 112 -3.34 -8.70 5.95
N GLN A 113 -2.80 -9.93 5.97
CA GLN A 113 -1.71 -10.33 6.87
C GLN A 113 -0.37 -9.69 6.50
N LEU A 114 -0.06 -9.52 5.21
CA LEU A 114 1.17 -8.89 4.73
C LEU A 114 1.16 -7.36 4.85
N ALA A 115 -0.02 -6.73 4.79
CA ALA A 115 -0.19 -5.28 4.85
C ALA A 115 0.58 -4.59 6.01
N PRO A 116 0.50 -5.02 7.28
CA PRO A 116 1.25 -4.38 8.37
C PRO A 116 2.77 -4.53 8.22
N ILE A 117 3.25 -5.64 7.64
CA ILE A 117 4.67 -5.88 7.40
C ILE A 117 5.17 -4.90 6.32
N VAL A 118 4.43 -4.79 5.21
CA VAL A 118 4.76 -3.84 4.13
C VAL A 118 4.76 -2.40 4.64
N ALA A 119 3.78 -2.02 5.47
CA ALA A 119 3.72 -0.69 6.08
C ALA A 119 4.92 -0.42 7.00
N ALA A 120 5.31 -1.39 7.83
CA ALA A 120 6.49 -1.27 8.68
C ALA A 120 7.76 -1.09 7.85
N ILE A 121 7.95 -1.90 6.80
CA ILE A 121 9.10 -1.77 5.89
C ILE A 121 9.12 -0.39 5.24
N LYS A 122 8.00 0.10 4.71
CA LYS A 122 7.90 1.45 4.14
C LYS A 122 8.43 2.50 5.12
N HIS A 123 7.98 2.46 6.38
CA HIS A 123 8.43 3.40 7.40
C HIS A 123 9.94 3.32 7.70
N PHE A 124 10.53 2.11 7.72
CA PHE A 124 11.98 1.95 7.91
C PHE A 124 12.82 2.50 6.74
N LEU A 125 12.21 2.63 5.56
CA LEU A 125 12.86 3.14 4.36
C LEU A 125 12.71 4.65 4.18
N GLU A 126 11.96 5.31 5.06
CA GLU A 126 11.82 6.77 5.08
C GLU A 126 13.06 7.42 5.70
N CYS A 127 13.56 8.46 5.03
CA CYS A 127 14.60 9.30 5.59
C CYS A 127 14.01 10.20 6.68
N SER A 128 14.57 10.17 7.88
CA SER A 128 14.12 11.05 8.98
C SER A 128 14.37 12.56 8.76
N ILE A 129 15.10 12.94 7.70
CA ILE A 129 15.37 14.34 7.35
C ILE A 129 14.33 14.88 6.36
N CYS A 130 14.10 14.20 5.23
CA CYS A 130 13.16 14.66 4.20
C CYS A 130 11.77 13.99 4.28
N LEU A 131 11.62 12.96 5.11
CA LEU A 131 10.40 12.16 5.28
C LEU A 131 9.91 11.52 3.96
N GLN A 132 10.82 11.28 3.03
CA GLN A 132 10.60 10.55 1.78
C GLN A 132 11.39 9.24 1.81
N TYR A 133 11.06 8.31 0.91
CA TYR A 133 11.88 7.12 0.71
C TYR A 133 13.33 7.49 0.38
N MET A 134 14.27 6.79 1.00
CA MET A 134 15.69 7.12 0.89
C MET A 134 16.22 6.94 -0.53
N ASP A 135 16.61 8.05 -1.16
CA ASP A 135 17.40 8.06 -2.38
C ASP A 135 18.89 8.01 -2.04
N LYS A 136 19.63 7.09 -2.67
CA LYS A 136 21.04 6.79 -2.37
C LYS A 136 21.31 6.72 -0.86
N PRO A 137 20.76 5.71 -0.16
CA PRO A 137 20.87 5.62 1.29
C PRO A 137 22.32 5.43 1.72
N VAL A 138 22.74 6.21 2.71
CA VAL A 138 24.03 6.11 3.37
C VAL A 138 23.85 5.86 4.85
N SER A 139 24.62 4.91 5.38
CA SER A 139 24.72 4.64 6.82
C SER A 139 25.90 5.41 7.41
N ILE A 140 25.66 6.07 8.53
CA ILE A 140 26.72 6.69 9.33
C ILE A 140 27.20 5.73 10.43
N PRO A 141 28.40 5.91 11.02
CA PRO A 141 28.98 5.03 12.04
C PRO A 141 28.10 4.62 13.22
N CYS A 142 27.10 5.42 13.62
CA CYS A 142 26.14 5.03 14.64
C CYS A 142 25.03 4.06 14.14
N GLY A 143 25.05 3.67 12.86
CA GLY A 143 24.12 2.73 12.23
C GLY A 143 22.83 3.33 11.66
N HIS A 144 22.64 4.65 11.75
CA HIS A 144 21.46 5.33 11.21
C HIS A 144 21.63 5.64 9.72
N VAL A 145 20.54 5.58 8.97
CA VAL A 145 20.53 5.69 7.51
C VAL A 145 19.75 6.92 7.06
N PHE A 146 20.27 7.63 6.05
CA PHE A 146 19.66 8.82 5.46
C PHE A 146 19.89 8.82 3.94
N CYS A 147 19.20 9.69 3.20
CA CYS A 147 19.61 9.99 1.83
C CYS A 147 21.00 10.64 1.85
N GLU A 148 21.86 10.28 0.89
CA GLU A 148 23.19 10.90 0.71
C GLU A 148 23.10 12.44 0.73
N ALA A 149 22.23 13.02 -0.10
CA ALA A 149 22.06 14.47 -0.18
C ALA A 149 21.53 15.10 1.13
N CYS A 150 20.71 14.37 1.89
CA CYS A 150 20.17 14.87 3.15
C CYS A 150 21.26 14.87 4.24
N PHE A 151 22.04 13.79 4.31
CA PHE A 151 23.15 13.69 5.23
C PHE A 151 24.21 14.77 4.96
N THR A 152 24.64 14.91 3.69
CA THR A 152 25.66 15.89 3.29
C THR A 152 25.29 17.29 3.77
N ARG A 153 24.07 17.75 3.47
CA ARG A 153 23.56 19.07 3.89
C ARG A 153 23.59 19.26 5.40
N VAL A 154 23.10 18.29 6.16
CA VAL A 154 23.04 18.41 7.64
C VAL A 154 24.45 18.39 8.24
N SER A 155 25.33 17.53 7.72
CA SER A 155 26.70 17.45 8.19
C SER A 155 27.45 18.76 7.92
N GLU A 156 27.24 19.42 6.79
CA GLU A 156 27.87 20.70 6.44
C GLU A 156 27.39 21.83 7.35
N ILE A 157 26.09 21.95 7.61
CA ILE A 157 25.53 23.02 8.48
C ILE A 157 26.10 22.96 9.90
N GLN A 158 26.33 21.75 10.42
CA GLN A 158 26.90 21.56 11.76
C GLN A 158 28.37 22.02 11.88
N GLN A 159 29.04 22.39 10.79
CA GLN A 159 30.38 22.99 10.83
C GLN A 159 30.38 24.40 11.43
N ILE A 160 29.22 25.08 11.50
CA ILE A 160 29.13 26.50 11.84
C ILE A 160 29.01 26.75 13.36
N GLN A 161 28.71 25.73 14.18
CA GLN A 161 28.45 25.91 15.62
C GLN A 161 29.68 25.76 16.54
N ALA A 162 30.88 25.51 16.01
CA ALA A 162 32.08 25.19 16.80
C ALA A 162 33.01 26.38 17.12
N VAL A 163 32.66 27.62 16.72
CA VAL A 163 33.60 28.77 16.69
C VAL A 163 33.53 29.74 17.89
N GLU A 164 32.99 29.35 19.05
CA GLU A 164 32.91 30.24 20.23
C GLU A 164 33.47 29.60 21.53
N PHE A 165 34.72 29.09 21.52
CA PHE A 165 35.41 28.69 22.76
C PHE A 165 36.89 29.11 22.76
N GLU A 166 37.39 29.48 23.95
CA GLU A 166 38.64 30.24 24.17
C GLU A 166 39.92 29.38 24.32
N ASP A 167 39.84 28.06 24.12
CA ASP A 167 40.98 27.12 24.24
C ASP A 167 41.19 26.30 22.94
N ASP A 168 42.40 26.37 22.36
CA ASP A 168 42.73 25.91 20.99
C ASP A 168 42.53 24.39 20.73
N ASP A 169 42.59 23.54 21.76
CA ASP A 169 42.52 22.07 21.62
C ASP A 169 41.08 21.52 21.50
N ASP A 170 40.07 22.22 22.06
CA ASP A 170 38.67 21.78 22.02
C ASP A 170 37.96 22.14 20.70
N VAL A 171 38.47 23.16 20.01
CA VAL A 171 37.94 23.65 18.72
C VAL A 171 38.19 22.64 17.60
N ASP A 172 39.38 22.01 17.57
CA ASP A 172 39.76 21.03 16.53
C ASP A 172 38.91 19.75 16.59
N GLN A 173 38.51 19.32 17.80
CA GLN A 173 37.62 18.16 18.00
C GLN A 173 36.17 18.46 17.59
N ALA A 174 35.68 19.67 17.85
CA ALA A 174 34.33 20.11 17.47
C ALA A 174 34.18 20.29 15.95
N LEU A 175 35.21 20.80 15.28
CA LEU A 175 35.25 20.93 13.81
C LEU A 175 35.24 19.57 13.09
N ARG A 176 35.81 18.53 13.71
CA ARG A 176 35.91 17.18 13.13
C ARG A 176 34.71 16.29 13.37
N CYS A 177 33.67 16.76 14.04
CA CYS A 177 32.52 15.92 14.38
C CYS A 177 31.19 16.45 13.85
N TYR A 178 30.24 15.55 13.67
CA TYR A 178 28.82 15.83 13.43
C TYR A 178 27.96 15.02 14.39
N SER A 179 26.77 15.52 14.72
CA SER A 179 25.78 14.82 15.55
C SER A 179 24.72 14.16 14.68
N CYS A 180 24.49 12.87 14.91
CA CYS A 180 23.42 12.12 14.24
C CYS A 180 22.03 12.73 14.52
N PRO A 181 21.21 13.03 13.50
CA PRO A 181 19.86 13.56 13.69
C PRO A 181 18.90 12.66 14.50
N ILE A 182 19.17 11.35 14.54
CA ILE A 182 18.29 10.38 15.20
C ILE A 182 18.72 10.15 16.66
N CYS A 183 19.97 9.74 16.89
CA CYS A 183 20.45 9.36 18.22
C CYS A 183 21.41 10.36 18.88
N ARG A 184 21.76 11.45 18.19
CA ARG A 184 22.68 12.50 18.64
C ARG A 184 24.11 12.06 18.93
N THR A 185 24.47 10.81 18.62
CA THR A 185 25.85 10.32 18.70
C THR A 185 26.76 11.19 17.83
N TYR A 186 27.82 11.73 18.44
CA TYR A 186 28.87 12.44 17.73
C TYR A 186 29.75 11.47 16.96
N THR A 187 30.01 11.81 15.71
CA THR A 187 30.76 10.96 14.79
C THR A 187 31.84 11.77 14.10
N ASN A 188 33.02 11.17 13.96
CA ASN A 188 34.14 11.78 13.26
C ASN A 188 33.82 11.91 11.75
N ARG A 189 34.00 13.12 11.20
CA ARG A 189 33.85 13.48 9.79
C ARG A 189 34.88 12.82 8.88
N ASP A 190 36.03 12.42 9.41
CA ASP A 190 37.05 11.66 8.67
C ASP A 190 36.53 10.28 8.25
N ILE A 191 35.47 9.79 8.90
CA ILE A 191 34.80 8.54 8.54
C ILE A 191 33.69 8.85 7.55
N SER A 192 33.91 8.51 6.29
CA SER A 192 32.90 8.64 5.24
C SER A 192 31.68 7.74 5.52
N PRO A 193 30.45 8.22 5.25
CA PRO A 193 29.26 7.37 5.27
C PRO A 193 29.39 6.19 4.30
N THR A 194 28.74 5.09 4.64
CA THR A 194 28.72 3.87 3.82
C THR A 194 27.42 3.77 3.03
N THR A 195 27.51 3.76 1.70
CA THR A 195 26.34 3.56 0.81
C THR A 195 25.72 2.16 0.97
N ILE A 196 24.39 2.10 1.00
CA ILE A 196 23.61 0.85 1.06
C ILE A 196 22.98 0.56 -0.30
N TYR A 197 23.67 -0.24 -1.13
CA TYR A 197 23.23 -0.49 -2.52
C TYR A 197 21.92 -1.28 -2.65
N GLY A 198 21.69 -2.28 -1.79
CA GLY A 198 20.52 -3.17 -1.91
C GLY A 198 19.18 -2.55 -1.52
N LEU A 199 19.16 -1.36 -0.93
CA LEU A 199 17.91 -0.75 -0.45
C LEU A 199 17.01 -0.28 -1.61
N HIS A 200 17.62 0.12 -2.73
CA HIS A 200 16.88 0.52 -3.93
C HIS A 200 16.05 -0.65 -4.49
N ASP A 201 16.61 -1.86 -4.49
CA ASP A 201 15.91 -3.06 -4.95
C ASP A 201 14.73 -3.39 -4.03
N VAL A 202 14.88 -3.19 -2.71
CA VAL A 202 13.79 -3.37 -1.75
C VAL A 202 12.67 -2.35 -1.99
N LEU A 203 13.02 -1.08 -2.22
CA LEU A 203 12.03 -0.04 -2.56
C LEU A 203 11.25 -0.38 -3.83
N ALA A 204 11.91 -0.93 -4.85
CA ALA A 204 11.28 -1.33 -6.10
C ALA A 204 10.28 -2.50 -5.96
N LEU A 205 10.40 -3.31 -4.90
CA LEU A 205 9.45 -4.39 -4.59
C LEU A 205 8.20 -3.91 -3.85
N LEU A 206 8.20 -2.69 -3.32
CA LEU A 206 7.07 -2.17 -2.58
C LEU A 206 5.99 -1.66 -3.55
N PRO A 207 4.71 -1.89 -3.23
CA PRO A 207 3.62 -1.42 -4.07
C PRO A 207 3.58 0.11 -4.09
N ASN A 208 3.60 0.69 -5.30
CA ASN A 208 3.32 2.09 -5.55
C ASN A 208 1.87 2.38 -5.15
N GLU A 209 1.66 3.46 -4.40
CA GLU A 209 0.32 3.94 -4.00
C GLU A 209 -0.37 4.71 -5.13
#